data_AF-S3HAW1-F1
#
_entry.id   AF-S3HAW1-F1
#
_cell.length_a   1.000
_cell.length_b   1.000
_cell.length_c   1.000
_cell.angle_alpha   90.00
_cell.angle_beta   90.00
_cell.angle_gamma   90.00
#
_symmetry.space_group_name_H-M   'P 1'
#
loop_
_entity.id
_entity.type
_entity.pdbx_description
1 polymer ?
#
loop_
_entity_poly.entity_id
_entity_poly.type
_entity_poly.pdbx_seq_one_letter_code
_entity_poly.pdbx_strand_id
1 'polypeptide(L)'
;MAVADDFSPLMLKRFLRLRVEKMARTAYPAFGTTGARAAKVELRKLSGLSREAFDLAYDGRLHDVEPRRRIWAALWVDPEAVGVTLTDEALS
;
A
#
# COMPACT_ATOMS: atom_id res chain seq x y z
N MET A 1 -25.56 8.17 5.32
CA MET A 1 -24.13 8.52 5.29
C MET A 1 -23.44 7.51 4.42
N ALA A 2 -22.98 7.90 3.22
CA ALA A 2 -22.09 7.04 2.46
C ALA A 2 -20.84 6.83 3.31
N VAL A 3 -20.48 5.57 3.55
CA VAL A 3 -19.14 5.24 4.05
C VAL A 3 -18.23 5.73 2.95
N ALA A 4 -17.58 6.88 3.12
CA ALA A 4 -16.63 7.38 2.15
C ALA A 4 -15.62 6.23 1.92
N ASP A 5 -15.31 5.92 0.67
CA ASP A 5 -14.21 5.02 0.34
C ASP A 5 -12.99 5.58 1.04
N ASP A 6 -12.62 5.02 2.20
CA ASP A 6 -11.94 5.83 3.21
C ASP A 6 -10.45 6.03 2.92
N PHE A 7 -9.91 5.35 1.90
CA PHE A 7 -8.48 5.29 1.56
C PHE A 7 -7.57 5.27 2.81
N SER A 8 -8.07 4.64 3.88
CA SER A 8 -7.48 4.64 5.22
C SER A 8 -6.20 3.80 5.22
N PRO A 9 -5.32 3.95 6.23
CA PRO A 9 -4.18 3.06 6.43
C PRO A 9 -4.59 1.58 6.49
N LEU A 10 -5.78 1.27 7.02
CA LEU A 10 -6.30 -0.10 7.05
C LEU A 10 -6.69 -0.60 5.66
N MET A 11 -7.33 0.23 4.83
CA MET A 11 -7.61 -0.11 3.44
C MET A 11 -6.32 -0.28 2.66
N LEU A 12 -5.37 0.65 2.80
CA LEU A 12 -4.06 0.61 2.16
C LEU A 12 -3.31 -0.69 2.50
N LYS A 13 -3.30 -1.09 3.77
CA LYS A 13 -2.73 -2.37 4.22
C LYS A 13 -3.31 -3.56 3.46
N ARG A 14 -4.63 -3.61 3.28
CA ARG A 14 -5.30 -4.72 2.56
C ARG A 14 -4.86 -4.76 1.10
N PHE A 15 -4.88 -3.61 0.41
CA PHE A 15 -4.45 -3.52 -0.99
C PHE A 15 -2.98 -3.87 -1.17
N LEU A 16 -2.10 -3.41 -0.27
CA LEU A 16 -0.68 -3.78 -0.26
C LEU A 16 -0.48 -5.30 -0.19
N ARG A 17 -1.17 -5.97 0.75
CA ARG A 17 -1.07 -7.43 0.91
C ARG A 17 -1.55 -8.17 -0.34
N LEU A 18 -2.69 -7.76 -0.89
CA LEU A 18 -3.23 -8.34 -2.13
C LEU A 18 -2.27 -8.14 -3.31
N ARG A 19 -1.65 -6.96 -3.43
CA ARG A 19 -0.69 -6.69 -4.51
C ARG A 19 0.56 -7.55 -4.37
N VAL A 20 1.13 -7.67 -3.16
CA VAL A 20 2.28 -8.52 -2.90
C VAL A 20 1.96 -9.98 -3.21
N GLU A 21 0.80 -10.48 -2.80
CA GLU A 21 0.36 -11.85 -3.11
C GLU A 21 0.22 -12.07 -4.63
N LYS A 22 -0.41 -11.13 -5.35
CA LYS A 22 -0.52 -11.18 -6.82
C LYS A 22 0.85 -11.17 -7.49
N MET A 23 1.77 -10.29 -7.06
CA MET A 23 3.14 -10.23 -7.58
C MET A 23 3.90 -11.52 -7.29
N ALA A 24 3.78 -12.08 -6.09
CA ALA A 24 4.43 -13.33 -5.71
C ALA A 24 3.99 -14.48 -6.62
N ARG A 25 2.68 -14.62 -6.85
CA ARG A 25 2.12 -15.67 -7.71
C ARG A 25 2.51 -15.54 -9.18
N THR A 26 2.66 -14.32 -9.68
CA THR A 26 2.91 -14.05 -11.11
C THR A 26 4.40 -14.02 -11.46
N ALA A 27 5.24 -13.40 -10.63
CA ALA A 27 6.66 -13.25 -10.89
C ALA A 27 7.53 -14.34 -10.22
N TYR A 28 7.01 -15.03 -9.19
CA TYR A 28 7.77 -16.00 -8.40
C TYR A 28 7.00 -17.31 -8.13
N PRO A 29 6.45 -17.97 -9.17
CA PRO A 29 5.50 -19.08 -9.00
C PRO A 29 6.05 -20.28 -8.21
N ALA A 30 7.37 -20.50 -8.17
CA ALA A 30 8.00 -21.62 -7.47
C ALA A 30 8.62 -21.27 -6.10
N PHE A 31 8.61 -20.00 -5.68
CA PHE A 31 9.43 -19.52 -4.56
C PHE A 31 8.69 -19.32 -3.23
N GLY A 32 7.39 -19.62 -3.18
CA GLY A 32 6.59 -19.57 -1.94
C GLY A 32 6.79 -18.28 -1.12
N THR A 33 7.20 -18.42 0.15
CA THR A 33 7.44 -17.31 1.08
C THR A 33 8.56 -16.37 0.64
N THR A 34 9.60 -16.89 -0.02
CA THR A 34 10.68 -16.09 -0.61
C THR A 34 10.16 -15.18 -1.72
N GLY A 35 9.19 -15.66 -2.52
CA GLY A 35 8.52 -14.88 -3.55
C GLY A 35 7.73 -13.70 -2.97
N ALA A 36 7.02 -13.90 -1.86
CA ALA A 36 6.31 -12.81 -1.16
C ALA A 36 7.28 -11.76 -0.60
N ARG A 37 8.44 -12.18 -0.07
CA ARG A 37 9.47 -11.25 0.42
C ARG A 37 10.07 -10.43 -0.73
N ALA A 38 10.41 -11.07 -1.85
CA ALA A 38 10.92 -10.39 -3.03
C ALA A 38 9.88 -9.40 -3.59
N ALA A 39 8.62 -9.83 -3.73
CA ALA A 39 7.53 -8.97 -4.15
C ALA A 39 7.32 -7.75 -3.24
N LYS A 40 7.40 -7.93 -1.91
CA LYS A 40 7.33 -6.81 -0.94
C LYS A 40 8.48 -5.81 -1.16
N VAL A 41 9.70 -6.30 -1.40
CA VAL A 41 10.87 -5.46 -1.66
C VAL A 41 10.72 -4.67 -2.96
N GLU A 42 10.24 -5.31 -4.02
CA GLU A 42 9.99 -4.65 -5.31
C GLU A 42 8.89 -3.59 -5.20
N LEU A 43 7.77 -3.90 -4.53
CA LEU A 43 6.69 -2.93 -4.34
C LEU A 43 7.14 -1.70 -3.52
N ARG A 44 8.01 -1.89 -2.52
CA ARG A 44 8.64 -0.77 -1.81
C ARG A 44 9.51 0.10 -2.71
N LYS A 45 10.30 -0.51 -3.60
CA LYS A 45 11.12 0.25 -4.56
C LYS A 45 10.21 1.09 -5.47
N LEU A 46 9.10 0.52 -5.95
CA LEU A 46 8.13 1.23 -6.78
C LEU A 46 7.48 2.43 -6.07
N SER A 47 7.24 2.36 -4.76
CA SER A 47 6.71 3.51 -4.00
C SER A 47 7.74 4.58 -3.66
N GLY A 48 9.04 4.30 -3.85
CA GLY A 48 10.12 5.22 -3.50
C GLY A 48 10.25 5.51 -2.00
N LEU A 49 9.58 4.74 -1.14
CA LEU A 49 9.61 4.94 0.30
C LEU A 49 10.83 4.31 0.97
N SER A 50 11.19 4.87 2.13
CA SER A 50 12.08 4.20 3.07
C SER A 50 11.48 2.87 3.52
N ARG A 51 12.34 1.98 4.02
CA ARG A 51 11.88 0.70 4.57
C ARG A 51 10.88 0.90 5.71
N GLU A 52 11.18 1.83 6.62
CA GLU A 52 10.36 2.11 7.80
C GLU A 52 8.95 2.61 7.42
N ALA A 53 8.85 3.62 6.56
CA ALA A 53 7.55 4.15 6.13
C ALA A 53 6.72 3.09 5.39
N PHE A 54 7.37 2.25 4.57
CA PHE A 54 6.68 1.16 3.89
C PHE A 54 6.23 0.07 4.86
N ASP A 55 7.06 -0.30 5.85
CA ASP A 55 6.69 -1.29 6.87
C ASP A 55 5.51 -0.77 7.72
N LEU A 56 5.49 0.51 8.10
CA LEU A 56 4.33 1.14 8.75
C LEU A 56 3.07 1.02 7.90
N ALA A 57 3.14 1.28 6.59
CA ALA A 57 1.99 1.14 5.70
C ALA A 57 1.52 -0.31 5.60
N TYR A 58 2.46 -1.25 5.51
CA TYR A 58 2.19 -2.68 5.41
C TYR A 58 1.52 -3.23 6.68
N ASP A 59 1.73 -2.58 7.82
CA ASP A 59 1.09 -2.89 9.09
C ASP A 59 -0.20 -2.08 9.33
N GLY A 60 -0.48 -1.08 8.48
CA GLY A 60 -1.67 -0.22 8.54
C GLY A 60 -1.54 0.92 9.56
N ARG A 61 -0.32 1.41 9.77
CA ARG A 61 0.04 2.43 10.77
C ARG A 61 0.67 3.69 10.15
N LEU A 62 0.65 3.81 8.82
CA LEU A 62 1.16 4.98 8.12
C LEU A 62 0.03 6.00 7.95
N HIS A 63 0.01 7.03 8.79
CA HIS A 63 -1.05 8.04 8.79
C HIS A 63 -0.72 9.26 7.90
N ASP A 64 0.57 9.52 7.66
CA ASP A 64 1.05 10.62 6.83
C ASP A 64 0.53 10.53 5.38
N VAL A 65 0.00 11.65 4.88
CA VAL A 65 -0.70 11.76 3.60
C VAL A 65 0.22 11.49 2.40
N GLU A 66 1.39 12.12 2.37
CA GLU A 66 2.30 12.09 1.23
C GLU A 66 2.90 10.68 1.02
N PRO A 67 3.39 9.99 2.06
CA PRO A 67 3.76 8.59 1.95
C PRO A 67 2.62 7.67 1.48
N ARG A 68 1.38 7.87 1.95
CA ARG A 68 0.23 7.09 1.49
C ARG A 68 -0.08 7.33 0.01
N ARG A 69 -0.03 8.59 -0.45
CA ARG A 69 -0.20 8.97 -1.86
C ARG A 69 0.78 8.22 -2.76
N ARG A 70 2.05 8.14 -2.37
CA ARG A 70 3.08 7.40 -3.12
C ARG A 70 2.81 5.90 -3.18
N ILE A 71 2.27 5.30 -2.13
CA ILE A 71 1.91 3.88 -2.14
C ILE A 71 0.71 3.64 -3.04
N TRP A 72 -0.33 4.46 -2.96
CA TRP A 72 -1.48 4.35 -3.85
C TRP A 72 -1.06 4.47 -5.32
N ALA A 73 -0.17 5.41 -5.65
CA ALA A 73 0.41 5.50 -6.99
C ALA A 73 1.18 4.22 -7.39
N ALA A 74 1.98 3.63 -6.48
CA ALA A 74 2.67 2.35 -6.73
C ALA A 74 1.72 1.16 -6.89
N LEU A 75 0.49 1.26 -6.39
CA LEU A 75 -0.60 0.31 -6.60
C LEU A 75 -1.40 0.59 -7.89
N TRP A 76 -1.04 1.64 -8.64
CA TRP A 76 -1.80 2.21 -9.77
C TRP A 76 -3.25 2.55 -9.41
N VAL A 77 -3.44 3.04 -8.19
CA VAL A 77 -4.72 3.53 -7.69
C VAL A 77 -4.56 5.01 -7.42
N ASP A 78 -5.44 5.81 -7.99
CA ASP A 78 -5.51 7.25 -7.75
C ASP A 78 -6.78 7.58 -6.96
N PRO A 79 -6.68 7.92 -5.67
CA PRO A 79 -7.82 8.33 -4.86
C PRO A 79 -8.55 9.56 -5.41
N GLU A 80 -7.83 10.51 -6.02
CA GLU A 80 -8.41 11.75 -6.54
C GLU A 80 -9.28 11.47 -7.78
N ALA A 81 -8.96 10.43 -8.55
CA ALA A 81 -9.74 10.01 -9.71
C ALA A 81 -11.15 9.50 -9.35
N VAL A 82 -11.39 9.15 -8.09
CA VAL A 82 -12.71 8.78 -7.54
C VAL A 82 -13.28 9.84 -6.59
N GLY A 83 -12.69 11.04 -6.58
CA GLY A 83 -13.16 12.17 -5.78
C GLY A 83 -12.77 12.13 -4.30
N VAL A 84 -11.77 11.31 -3.92
CA VAL A 84 -11.26 11.26 -2.55
C VAL A 84 -9.95 12.02 -2.41
N THR A 85 -9.96 13.06 -1.58
CA THR A 85 -8.76 13.78 -1.16
C THR A 85 -8.17 13.12 0.08
N LEU A 86 -6.93 12.64 -0.02
CA LEU A 86 -6.21 12.13 1.16
C LEU A 86 -5.87 13.30 2.11
N THR A 87 -6.13 13.12 3.39
CA THR A 87 -5.69 14.02 4.47
C THR A 87 -4.89 13.23 5.49
N ASP A 88 -4.01 13.88 6.24
CA ASP A 88 -3.37 13.23 7.39
C ASP A 88 -4.45 12.70 8.34
N GLU A 89 -4.27 11.48 8.83
CA GLU A 89 -5.13 10.94 9.88
C GLU A 89 -4.59 11.37 11.25
N ALA A 90 -5.44 11.99 12.06
CA ALA A 90 -5.11 12.21 13.46
C ALA A 90 -4.95 10.85 14.15
N LEU A 91 -3.88 10.70 14.93
CA LEU A 91 -3.71 9.54 15.82
C LEU A 91 -4.87 9.52 16.82
N SER A 92 -5.88 8.70 16.58
CA SER A 92 -7.00 8.45 17.49
C SER A 92 -6.65 7.44 18.57
#